data_AF-A0A1G6PLC7-F1
#
_entry.id   AF-A0A1G6PLC7-F1
#
_cell.length_a   1.000
_cell.length_b   1.000
_cell.length_c   1.000
_cell.angle_alpha   90.00
_cell.angle_beta   90.00
_cell.angle_gamma   90.00
#
_symmetry.space_group_name_H-M   'P 1'
#
loop_
_entity.id
_entity.type
_entity.pdbx_description
1 polymer ?
#
loop_
_entity_poly.entity_id
_entity_poly.type
_entity_poly.pdbx_seq_one_letter_code
_entity_poly.pdbx_strand_id
1 'polypeptide(L)'
;METVKTITLSTAIVVAFAIVLMIIQLILRKAKSKIDEDGKIQRSFCIWFVTLLLSGTFIIAKMVAVFSEAVDNIYKINPSGAVLESFKTGALFTGLSIVWLLLWYFIANILSVLNTGKRNEANEVAADNYVFFLIRGMVLIGLSICLLPVFEIILRAFLPGVQVLFYH
;
A
#
# COMPACT_ATOMS: atom_id res chain seq x y z
N MET A 1 15.20 14.11 -19.98
CA MET A 1 14.72 12.75 -19.62
C MET A 1 14.66 12.58 -18.10
N GLU A 2 15.78 12.79 -17.40
CA GLU A 2 15.85 12.68 -15.92
C GLU A 2 14.83 13.55 -15.18
N THR A 3 14.73 14.84 -15.54
CA THR A 3 13.78 15.76 -14.90
C THR A 3 12.32 15.31 -15.07
N VAL A 4 11.95 14.83 -16.26
CA VAL A 4 10.58 14.38 -16.55
C VAL A 4 10.29 13.08 -15.79
N LYS A 5 11.23 12.13 -15.76
CA LYS A 5 11.12 10.91 -14.96
C LYS A 5 10.91 11.23 -13.48
N THR A 6 11.70 12.14 -12.92
CA THR A 6 11.56 12.57 -11.51
C THR A 6 10.21 13.21 -11.23
N ILE A 7 9.68 14.03 -12.15
CA ILE A 7 8.35 14.63 -12.03
C ILE A 7 7.26 13.54 -12.08
N THR A 8 7.35 12.59 -13.01
CA THR A 8 6.39 11.49 -13.11
C THR A 8 6.39 10.62 -11.86
N LEU A 9 7.57 10.24 -11.35
CA LEU A 9 7.70 9.43 -10.14
C LEU A 9 7.21 10.16 -8.90
N SER A 10 7.59 11.43 -8.72
CA SER A 10 7.14 12.22 -7.56
C SER A 10 5.64 12.41 -7.56
N THR A 11 5.03 12.68 -8.72
CA THR A 11 3.57 12.76 -8.87
C THR A 11 2.91 11.43 -8.50
N ALA A 12 3.42 10.30 -9.00
CA ALA A 12 2.88 8.98 -8.68
C ALA A 12 2.98 8.66 -7.19
N ILE A 13 4.08 9.01 -6.52
CA ILE A 13 4.26 8.83 -5.08
C ILE A 13 3.20 9.62 -4.31
N VAL A 14 3.05 10.92 -4.61
CA VAL A 14 2.10 11.80 -3.90
C VAL A 14 0.67 11.30 -4.08
N VAL A 15 0.29 10.92 -5.31
CA VAL A 15 -1.05 10.40 -5.60
C VAL A 15 -1.29 9.06 -4.90
N ALA A 16 -0.35 8.11 -5.00
CA ALA A 16 -0.49 6.81 -4.35
C ALA A 16 -0.59 6.95 -2.82
N PHE A 17 0.22 7.82 -2.23
CA PHE A 17 0.18 8.07 -0.79
C PHE A 17 -1.13 8.71 -0.34
N ALA A 18 -1.64 9.69 -1.09
CA ALA A 18 -2.94 10.32 -0.82
C ALA A 18 -4.08 9.29 -0.86
N ILE A 19 -4.07 8.38 -1.83
CA ILE A 19 -5.09 7.33 -1.94
C ILE A 19 -4.97 6.33 -0.78
N VAL A 20 -3.76 5.94 -0.37
CA VAL A 20 -3.55 5.09 0.81
C VAL A 20 -4.11 5.75 2.06
N LEU A 21 -3.84 7.05 2.30
CA LEU A 21 -4.42 7.78 3.43
C LEU A 21 -5.96 7.80 3.38
N MET A 22 -6.54 7.99 2.21
CA MET A 22 -8.00 7.95 2.03
C MET A 22 -8.57 6.56 2.36
N ILE A 23 -7.92 5.48 1.93
CA ILE A 23 -8.32 4.11 2.25
C ILE A 23 -8.21 3.84 3.75
N ILE A 24 -7.11 4.27 4.39
CA ILE A 24 -6.94 4.16 5.84
C ILE A 24 -8.07 4.88 6.56
N GLN A 25 -8.42 6.09 6.13
CA GLN A 25 -9.53 6.84 6.70
C GLN A 25 -10.87 6.09 6.53
N LEU A 26 -11.12 5.46 5.38
CA LEU A 26 -12.33 4.66 5.14
C LEU A 26 -12.39 3.42 6.03
N ILE A 27 -11.28 2.71 6.21
CA ILE A 27 -11.18 1.54 7.10
C ILE A 27 -11.46 1.97 8.55
N LEU A 28 -10.80 3.03 9.00
CA LEU A 28 -10.87 3.53 10.37
C LEU A 28 -12.18 4.27 10.69
N ARG A 29 -12.99 4.62 9.68
CA ARG A 29 -14.30 5.30 9.90
C ARG A 29 -15.24 4.48 10.78
N LYS A 30 -15.04 3.16 10.84
CA LYS A 30 -15.85 2.25 11.68
C LYS A 30 -15.52 2.34 13.17
N ALA A 31 -14.35 2.87 13.55
CA ALA A 31 -13.99 3.10 14.94
C ALA A 31 -14.67 4.41 15.42
N LYS A 32 -15.73 4.27 16.22
CA LYS A 32 -16.57 5.40 16.69
C LYS A 32 -15.89 6.27 17.76
N SER A 33 -14.99 5.73 18.60
CA SER A 33 -14.25 6.50 19.61
C SER A 33 -12.84 6.81 19.11
N LYS A 34 -12.63 8.02 18.59
CA LYS A 34 -11.28 8.51 18.29
C LYS A 34 -10.65 9.23 19.49
N ILE A 35 -11.49 9.67 20.41
CA ILE A 35 -11.17 10.57 21.50
C ILE A 35 -11.68 9.91 22.78
N ASP A 36 -10.79 9.78 23.74
CA ASP A 36 -11.04 9.26 25.07
C ASP A 36 -11.85 10.27 25.92
N GLU A 37 -12.35 9.86 27.08
CA GLU A 37 -13.08 10.74 28.01
C GLU A 37 -12.25 11.97 28.43
N ASP A 38 -10.92 11.83 28.43
CA ASP A 38 -9.92 12.87 28.70
C ASP A 38 -9.61 13.79 27.50
N GLY A 39 -10.30 13.65 26.36
CA GLY A 39 -10.02 14.44 25.16
C GLY A 39 -8.77 14.03 24.38
N LYS A 40 -8.11 12.92 24.77
CA LYS A 40 -6.88 12.40 24.12
C LYS A 40 -7.21 11.38 23.04
N ILE A 41 -6.35 11.25 22.02
CA ILE A 41 -6.49 10.18 21.03
C ILE A 41 -6.17 8.84 21.70
N GLN A 42 -7.05 7.85 21.54
CA GLN A 42 -6.87 6.51 22.10
C GLN A 42 -5.64 5.82 21.50
N ARG A 43 -4.87 5.10 22.34
CA ARG A 43 -3.61 4.44 21.93
C ARG A 43 -3.88 3.34 20.94
N SER A 44 -4.94 2.56 21.19
CA SER A 44 -5.46 1.52 20.29
C SER A 44 -5.67 2.03 18.86
N PHE A 45 -6.33 3.18 18.70
CA PHE A 45 -6.54 3.83 17.40
C PHE A 45 -5.23 4.24 16.74
N CYS A 46 -4.33 4.87 17.51
CA CYS A 46 -3.04 5.33 16.99
C CYS A 46 -2.17 4.17 16.48
N ILE A 47 -2.07 3.08 17.24
CA ILE A 47 -1.33 1.87 16.85
C ILE A 47 -1.91 1.28 15.57
N TRP A 48 -3.22 1.22 15.46
CA TRP A 48 -3.88 0.68 14.27
C TRP A 48 -3.65 1.56 13.04
N PHE A 49 -3.75 2.88 13.18
CA PHE A 49 -3.43 3.84 12.12
C PHE A 49 -1.99 3.69 11.64
N VAL A 50 -1.01 3.68 12.56
CA VAL A 50 0.40 3.56 12.23
C VAL A 50 0.70 2.24 11.54
N THR A 51 0.07 1.15 11.99
CA THR A 51 0.22 -0.16 11.35
C THR A 51 -0.21 -0.14 9.88
N LEU A 52 -1.40 0.40 9.60
CA LEU A 52 -1.92 0.49 8.25
C LEU A 52 -1.04 1.39 7.38
N LEU A 53 -0.57 2.50 7.94
CA LEU A 53 0.32 3.45 7.27
C LEU A 53 1.67 2.80 6.91
N LEU A 54 2.29 2.09 7.84
CA LEU A 54 3.56 1.38 7.61
C LEU A 54 3.38 0.32 6.52
N SER A 55 2.32 -0.49 6.61
CA SER A 55 2.02 -1.53 5.62
C SER A 55 1.82 -0.94 4.22
N GLY A 56 1.03 0.13 4.11
CA GLY A 56 0.84 0.85 2.85
C GLY A 56 2.13 1.47 2.31
N THR A 57 2.97 2.02 3.19
CA THR A 57 4.26 2.62 2.81
C THR A 57 5.23 1.58 2.24
N PHE A 58 5.33 0.40 2.83
CA PHE A 58 6.17 -0.68 2.29
C PHE A 58 5.73 -1.12 0.89
N ILE A 59 4.42 -1.24 0.67
CA ILE A 59 3.86 -1.60 -0.63
C ILE A 59 4.15 -0.49 -1.66
N ILE A 60 3.92 0.78 -1.31
CA ILE A 60 4.22 1.92 -2.18
C ILE A 60 5.72 1.96 -2.52
N ALA A 61 6.61 1.78 -1.53
CA ALA A 61 8.05 1.79 -1.76
C ALA A 61 8.46 0.73 -2.79
N LYS A 62 7.91 -0.48 -2.68
CA LYS A 62 8.16 -1.55 -3.65
C LYS A 62 7.57 -1.22 -5.02
N MET A 63 6.35 -0.67 -5.07
CA MET A 63 5.71 -0.23 -6.31
C MET A 63 6.54 0.82 -7.05
N VAL A 64 7.05 1.83 -6.35
CA VAL A 64 7.86 2.92 -6.91
C VAL A 64 9.16 2.40 -7.51
N ALA A 65 9.80 1.43 -6.85
CA ALA A 65 11.01 0.79 -7.38
C ALA A 65 10.75 0.14 -8.75
N VAL A 66 9.71 -0.69 -8.86
CA VAL A 66 9.35 -1.34 -10.13
C VAL A 66 8.83 -0.31 -11.15
N PHE A 67 8.12 0.72 -10.70
CA PHE A 67 7.63 1.78 -11.58
C PHE A 67 8.76 2.60 -12.20
N SER A 68 9.83 2.86 -11.46
CA SER A 68 11.03 3.53 -11.98
C SER A 68 11.65 2.75 -13.15
N GLU A 69 11.76 1.43 -13.03
CA GLU A 69 12.20 0.54 -14.10
C GLU A 69 11.22 0.55 -15.29
N ALA A 70 9.91 0.52 -15.01
CA ALA A 70 8.87 0.57 -16.03
C ALA A 70 8.95 1.85 -16.87
N VAL A 71 9.13 3.00 -16.21
CA VAL A 71 9.29 4.29 -16.88
C VAL A 71 10.51 4.27 -17.79
N ASP A 72 11.66 3.74 -17.34
CA ASP A 72 12.85 3.64 -18.19
C ASP A 72 12.61 2.78 -19.45
N ASN A 73 11.87 1.68 -19.32
CA ASN A 73 11.52 0.84 -20.46
C ASN A 73 10.57 1.56 -21.43
N ILE A 74 9.58 2.29 -20.92
CA ILE A 74 8.65 3.08 -21.73
C ILE A 74 9.39 4.13 -22.56
N TYR A 75 10.31 4.88 -21.94
CA TYR A 75 11.11 5.88 -22.65
C TYR A 75 12.03 5.27 -23.72
N LYS A 76 12.47 4.01 -23.55
CA LYS A 76 13.27 3.29 -24.56
C LYS A 76 12.42 2.78 -25.73
N ILE A 77 11.19 2.35 -25.48
CA ILE A 77 10.31 1.74 -26.51
C ILE A 77 9.60 2.83 -27.33
N ASN A 78 9.03 3.83 -26.67
CA ASN A 78 8.20 4.85 -27.33
C ASN A 78 8.43 6.26 -26.75
N PRO A 79 9.52 6.96 -27.17
CA PRO A 79 9.87 8.26 -26.61
C PRO A 79 8.80 9.34 -26.79
N SER A 80 8.05 9.31 -27.90
CA SER A 80 7.05 10.33 -28.23
C SER A 80 5.76 10.18 -27.41
N GLY A 81 5.40 8.95 -27.03
CA GLY A 81 4.23 8.64 -26.18
C GLY A 81 4.54 8.42 -24.70
N ALA A 82 5.82 8.50 -24.30
CA ALA A 82 6.30 7.98 -23.02
C ALA A 82 5.60 8.56 -21.79
N VAL A 83 5.22 9.84 -21.81
CA VAL A 83 4.54 10.50 -20.69
C VAL A 83 3.18 9.86 -20.44
N LEU A 84 2.35 9.72 -21.48
CA LEU A 84 1.01 9.16 -21.36
C LEU A 84 1.04 7.68 -20.97
N GLU A 85 1.95 6.90 -21.55
CA GLU A 85 2.13 5.50 -21.19
C GLU A 85 2.61 5.35 -19.74
N SER A 86 3.51 6.21 -19.27
CA SER A 86 3.96 6.20 -17.87
C SER A 86 2.82 6.49 -16.90
N PHE A 87 1.91 7.43 -17.23
CA PHE A 87 0.72 7.68 -16.42
C PHE A 87 -0.22 6.47 -16.36
N LYS A 88 -0.45 5.80 -17.49
CA LYS A 88 -1.28 4.58 -17.52
C LYS A 88 -0.70 3.47 -16.66
N THR A 89 0.61 3.22 -16.79
CA THR A 89 1.32 2.21 -15.99
C THR A 89 1.33 2.59 -14.50
N GLY A 90 1.56 3.86 -14.18
CA GLY A 90 1.52 4.35 -12.80
C GLY A 90 0.15 4.20 -12.15
N ALA A 91 -0.93 4.47 -12.89
CA ALA A 91 -2.29 4.25 -12.43
C ALA A 91 -2.59 2.75 -12.18
N LEU A 92 -2.16 1.87 -13.09
CA LEU A 92 -2.27 0.42 -12.93
C LEU A 92 -1.54 -0.06 -11.67
N PHE A 93 -0.29 0.36 -11.50
CA PHE A 93 0.55 -0.04 -10.36
C PHE A 93 0.00 0.48 -9.03
N THR A 94 -0.54 1.69 -9.01
CA THR A 94 -1.22 2.26 -7.84
C THR A 94 -2.47 1.45 -7.50
N GLY A 95 -3.30 1.12 -8.49
CA GLY A 95 -4.48 0.27 -8.31
C GLY A 95 -4.13 -1.12 -7.76
N LEU A 96 -3.11 -1.77 -8.32
CA LEU A 96 -2.62 -3.07 -7.83
C LEU A 96 -2.11 -2.98 -6.38
N SER A 97 -1.38 -1.91 -6.03
CA SER A 97 -0.90 -1.67 -4.67
C SER A 97 -2.03 -1.56 -3.65
N ILE A 98 -3.10 -0.86 -4.03
CA ILE A 98 -4.29 -0.69 -3.20
C ILE A 98 -5.01 -2.03 -3.00
N VAL A 99 -5.25 -2.77 -4.08
CA VAL A 99 -5.88 -4.09 -4.02
C VAL A 99 -5.06 -5.03 -3.15
N TRP A 100 -3.73 -5.00 -3.29
CA TRP A 100 -2.81 -5.79 -2.48
C TRP A 100 -2.89 -5.45 -0.99
N LEU A 101 -2.89 -4.16 -0.63
CA LEU A 101 -3.07 -3.72 0.75
C LEU A 101 -4.41 -4.19 1.33
N LEU A 102 -5.50 -4.04 0.58
CA LEU A 102 -6.83 -4.46 1.01
C LEU A 102 -6.92 -5.99 1.18
N LEU A 103 -6.34 -6.75 0.27
CA LEU A 103 -6.29 -8.21 0.36
C LEU A 103 -5.61 -8.65 1.68
N TRP A 104 -4.43 -8.10 1.98
CA TRP A 104 -3.74 -8.44 3.23
C TRP A 104 -4.44 -7.92 4.46
N TYR A 105 -5.09 -6.75 4.39
CA TYR A 105 -5.97 -6.28 5.45
C TYR A 105 -7.07 -7.29 5.78
N PHE A 106 -7.77 -7.82 4.77
CA PHE A 106 -8.81 -8.83 4.98
C PHE A 106 -8.26 -10.15 5.52
N ILE A 107 -7.15 -10.62 4.97
CA ILE A 107 -6.51 -11.86 5.43
C ILE A 107 -6.03 -11.72 6.88
N ALA A 108 -5.37 -10.61 7.22
CA ALA A 108 -4.93 -10.33 8.59
C ALA A 108 -6.11 -10.24 9.56
N ASN A 109 -7.25 -9.71 9.12
CA ASN A 109 -8.47 -9.70 9.94
C ASN A 109 -8.99 -11.12 10.21
N ILE A 110 -9.05 -11.97 9.17
CA ILE A 110 -9.47 -13.38 9.31
C ILE A 110 -8.52 -14.14 10.23
N LEU A 111 -7.21 -13.99 10.04
CA LEU A 111 -6.20 -14.63 10.89
C LEU A 111 -6.25 -14.13 12.33
N SER A 112 -6.53 -12.83 12.54
CA SER A 112 -6.71 -12.29 13.88
C SER A 112 -7.89 -12.94 14.60
N VAL A 113 -8.99 -13.27 13.90
CA VAL A 113 -10.13 -13.98 14.49
C VAL A 113 -9.72 -15.36 15.02
N LEU A 114 -8.76 -16.04 14.39
CA LEU A 114 -8.27 -17.34 14.87
C LEU A 114 -7.50 -17.21 16.19
N ASN A 115 -6.76 -16.12 16.39
CA ASN A 115 -5.94 -15.93 17.59
C ASN A 115 -6.73 -15.28 18.75
N THR A 116 -7.58 -14.31 18.45
CA THR A 116 -8.25 -13.46 19.46
C THR A 116 -9.77 -13.68 19.56
N GLY A 117 -10.35 -14.52 18.69
CA GLY A 117 -11.78 -14.73 18.58
C GLY A 117 -12.51 -13.62 17.80
N LYS A 118 -13.84 -13.75 17.66
CA LYS A 118 -14.69 -12.71 17.03
C LYS A 118 -14.83 -11.51 17.97
N ARG A 119 -14.01 -10.48 17.76
CA ARG A 119 -14.04 -9.22 18.51
C ARG A 119 -14.50 -8.07 17.62
N ASN A 120 -15.25 -7.14 18.20
CA ASN A 120 -15.72 -5.94 17.49
C ASN A 120 -14.68 -4.83 17.65
N GLU A 121 -14.05 -4.42 16.54
CA GLU A 121 -13.01 -3.38 16.53
C GLU A 121 -13.45 -2.10 17.25
N ALA A 122 -14.69 -1.65 17.07
CA ALA A 122 -15.17 -0.43 17.71
C ALA A 122 -15.18 -0.54 19.24
N ASN A 123 -15.48 -1.73 19.77
CA ASN A 123 -15.51 -1.98 21.21
C ASN A 123 -14.09 -2.14 21.76
N GLU A 124 -13.18 -2.76 21.02
CA GLU A 124 -11.77 -2.91 21.42
C GLU A 124 -11.03 -1.56 21.41
N VAL A 125 -11.37 -0.66 20.48
CA VAL A 125 -10.86 0.73 20.48
C VAL A 125 -11.38 1.47 21.70
N ALA A 126 -12.70 1.40 21.97
CA ALA A 126 -13.32 2.04 23.13
C ALA A 126 -12.77 1.53 24.47
N ALA A 127 -12.36 0.26 24.56
CA ALA A 127 -11.72 -0.32 25.73
C ALA A 127 -10.20 -0.05 25.81
N ASP A 128 -9.64 0.78 24.91
CA ASP A 128 -8.20 1.03 24.73
C ASP A 128 -7.34 -0.24 24.74
N ASN A 129 -7.82 -1.33 24.13
CA ASN A 129 -7.11 -2.61 24.09
C ASN A 129 -5.96 -2.56 23.08
N TYR A 130 -4.89 -1.84 23.43
CA TYR A 130 -3.73 -1.63 22.58
C TYR A 130 -3.01 -2.94 22.22
N VAL A 131 -3.03 -3.95 23.10
CA VAL A 131 -2.39 -5.26 22.87
C VAL A 131 -3.05 -5.99 21.71
N PHE A 132 -4.38 -5.93 21.62
CA PHE A 132 -5.12 -6.51 20.50
C PHE A 132 -4.68 -5.90 19.16
N PHE A 133 -4.55 -4.57 19.09
CA PHE A 133 -4.11 -3.88 17.88
C PHE A 133 -2.63 -4.08 17.58
N LEU A 134 -1.76 -4.25 18.60
CA LEU A 134 -0.37 -4.62 18.40
C LEU A 134 -0.23 -6.01 17.76
N ILE A 135 -0.91 -7.02 18.29
CA ILE A 135 -0.85 -8.39 17.75
C ILE A 135 -1.36 -8.40 16.31
N ARG A 136 -2.52 -7.79 16.07
CA ARG A 136 -3.10 -7.72 14.73
C ARG A 136 -2.22 -6.92 13.78
N GLY A 137 -1.58 -5.86 14.28
CA GLY A 137 -0.69 -5.04 13.49
C GLY A 137 0.60 -5.75 13.09
N MET A 138 1.21 -6.51 14.00
CA MET A 138 2.36 -7.35 13.69
C MET A 138 2.03 -8.39 12.62
N VAL A 139 0.84 -9.00 12.68
CA VAL A 139 0.40 -9.95 11.63
C VAL A 139 0.30 -9.24 10.27
N LEU A 140 -0.33 -8.05 10.21
CA LEU A 140 -0.49 -7.32 8.96
C LEU A 140 0.86 -6.85 8.38
N ILE A 141 1.72 -6.27 9.20
CA ILE A 141 3.05 -5.81 8.77
C ILE A 141 3.90 -7.00 8.34
N GLY A 142 3.89 -8.09 9.11
CA GLY A 142 4.62 -9.32 8.80
C GLY A 142 4.20 -9.91 7.46
N LEU A 143 2.89 -10.04 7.22
CA LEU A 143 2.36 -10.50 5.93
C LEU A 143 2.75 -9.56 4.78
N SER A 144 2.61 -8.25 5.01
CA SER A 144 2.93 -7.25 4.00
C SER A 144 4.39 -7.34 3.56
N ILE A 145 5.32 -7.48 4.50
CA ILE A 145 6.77 -7.57 4.24
C ILE A 145 7.13 -8.91 3.61
N CYS A 146 6.70 -10.04 4.20
CA CYS A 146 7.05 -11.38 3.72
C CYS A 146 6.60 -11.65 2.28
N LEU A 147 5.53 -10.98 1.85
CA LEU A 147 4.92 -11.18 0.53
C LEU A 147 5.21 -10.04 -0.45
N LEU A 148 6.08 -9.09 -0.09
CA LEU A 148 6.63 -8.11 -1.04
C LEU A 148 7.28 -8.76 -2.27
N PRO A 149 8.04 -9.88 -2.18
CA PRO A 149 8.61 -10.51 -3.37
C PRO A 149 7.53 -11.02 -4.33
N VAL A 150 6.42 -11.56 -3.80
CA VAL A 150 5.28 -12.02 -4.61
C VAL A 150 4.61 -10.83 -5.28
N PHE A 151 4.41 -9.74 -4.53
CA PHE A 151 3.87 -8.50 -5.08
C PHE A 151 4.75 -7.94 -6.21
N GLU A 152 6.06 -7.98 -6.03
CA GLU A 152 7.02 -7.55 -7.05
C GLU A 152 6.88 -8.38 -8.34
N ILE A 153 6.76 -9.71 -8.24
CA ILE A 153 6.52 -10.58 -9.40
C ILE A 153 5.25 -10.16 -10.14
N ILE A 154 4.17 -9.87 -9.40
CA ILE A 154 2.91 -9.42 -9.98
C ILE A 154 3.09 -8.10 -10.72
N LEU A 155 3.74 -7.10 -10.11
CA LEU A 155 4.03 -5.83 -10.78
C LEU A 155 4.89 -6.01 -12.03
N ARG A 156 5.92 -6.86 -11.94
CA ARG A 156 6.84 -7.15 -13.05
C ARG A 156 6.15 -7.84 -14.23
N ALA A 157 5.07 -8.59 -14.00
CA ALA A 157 4.27 -9.17 -15.08
C ALA A 157 3.61 -8.10 -15.98
N PHE A 158 3.47 -6.86 -15.49
CA PHE A 158 2.94 -5.72 -16.24
C PHE A 158 4.04 -4.76 -16.71
N LEU A 159 5.32 -5.13 -16.61
CA LEU A 159 6.41 -4.32 -17.17
C LEU A 159 6.31 -4.31 -18.70
N PRO A 160 6.50 -3.14 -19.33
CA PRO A 160 6.58 -3.05 -20.78
C PRO A 160 7.86 -3.76 -21.25
N GLY A 161 7.67 -4.76 -22.12
CA GLY A 161 8.74 -5.58 -22.65
C GLY A 161 9.60 -4.80 -23.64
N VAL A 162 10.89 -4.67 -23.35
CA VAL A 162 11.87 -4.21 -24.34
C VAL A 162 12.21 -5.42 -25.22
N GLN A 163 11.85 -5.37 -26.50
CA GLN A 163 12.34 -6.38 -27.46
C GLN A 163 13.85 -6.26 -27.53
N VAL A 164 14.56 -7.22 -26.95
CA VAL A 164 15.99 -7.37 -27.21
C VAL A 164 16.08 -7.84 -28.66
N LEU A 165 16.59 -6.99 -29.55
CA LEU A 165 16.99 -7.40 -30.89
C LEU A 165 18.05 -8.50 -30.71
N PHE A 166 17.62 -9.77 -30.75
CA PHE A 166 18.52 -10.86 -31.02
C PHE A 166 19.02 -10.62 -32.44
N TYR A 167 20.24 -10.06 -32.55
CA TYR A 167 21.00 -10.16 -33.79
C TYR A 167 21.22 -11.66 -34.03
N HIS A 168 20.47 -12.22 -34.97
CA HIS A 168 20.87 -13.43 -35.69
C HIS A 168 21.56 -13.00 -36.98
#